data_AF-A0A0M9DQH1-F1
#
_entry.id   AF-A0A0M9DQH1-F1
#
_cell.length_a   1.000
_cell.length_b   1.000
_cell.length_c   1.000
_cell.angle_alpha   90.00
_cell.angle_beta   90.00
_cell.angle_gamma   90.00
#
_symmetry.space_group_name_H-M   'P 1'
#
loop_
_entity.id
_entity.type
_entity.pdbx_description
1 polymer ?
#
loop_
_entity_poly.entity_id
_entity_poly.type
_entity_poly.pdbx_seq_one_letter_code
_entity_poly.pdbx_strand_id
1 'polypeptide(L)' 'MKIQLIGKVIASLEPNTLDILIGAEQGLLDGGHIRRVNNQMLPSHLRIPNTKLWIYIENSEIVKTEAFEQK' A
#
# COMPACT_ATOMS: atom_id res chain seq x y z
N MET A 1 -6.83 12.89 -10.55
CA MET A 1 -7.25 13.10 -9.15
C MET A 1 -6.28 12.36 -8.26
N LYS A 2 -5.65 13.04 -7.30
CA LYS A 2 -4.67 12.43 -6.38
C LYS A 2 -5.38 12.11 -5.07
N ILE A 3 -5.40 10.84 -4.70
CA ILE A 3 -6.04 10.36 -3.47
C ILE A 3 -4.94 9.82 -2.56
N GLN A 4 -4.97 10.21 -1.30
CA GLN A 4 -4.13 9.65 -0.24
C GLN A 4 -4.97 8.64 0.54
N LEU A 5 -4.48 7.42 0.68
CA LEU A 5 -5.15 6.32 1.37
C LEU A 5 -4.17 5.62 2.32
N ILE A 6 -4.71 4.92 3.30
CA ILE A 6 -3.91 4.04 4.14
C ILE A 6 -3.89 2.67 3.49
N GLY A 7 -2.73 2.03 3.41
CA GLY A 7 -2.67 0.61 3.12
C GLY A 7 -1.72 -0.15 3.99
N LYS A 8 -1.69 -1.46 3.74
CA LYS A 8 -0.98 -2.43 4.55
C LYS A 8 -0.24 -3.38 3.65
N VAL A 9 1.05 -3.56 3.91
CA VAL A 9 1.87 -4.53 3.18
C VAL A 9 1.44 -5.95 3.54
N ILE A 10 1.26 -6.76 2.52
CA ILE A 10 1.03 -8.19 2.55
C ILE A 10 2.21 -8.84 1.81
N ALA A 11 2.68 -9.98 2.32
CA ALA A 11 3.67 -10.76 1.62
C ALA A 11 3.09 -11.29 0.29
N SER A 12 3.84 -11.18 -0.80
CA SER A 12 3.51 -11.83 -2.07
C SER A 12 4.28 -13.14 -2.19
N LEU A 13 3.65 -14.14 -2.81
CA LEU A 13 4.32 -15.39 -3.21
C LEU A 13 5.07 -15.24 -4.54
N GLU A 14 4.84 -14.15 -5.27
CA GLU A 14 5.54 -13.86 -6.51
C GLU A 14 6.88 -13.14 -6.25
N PRO A 15 7.97 -13.60 -6.88
CA PRO A 15 9.29 -13.03 -6.66
C PRO A 15 9.34 -11.55 -7.07
N ASN A 16 10.06 -10.75 -6.30
CA ASN A 16 10.23 -9.30 -6.50
C ASN A 16 8.96 -8.45 -6.43
N THR A 17 7.87 -9.01 -5.89
CA THR A 17 6.61 -8.28 -5.73
C THR A 17 6.18 -8.22 -4.26
N LEU A 18 5.28 -7.29 -3.98
CA LEU A 18 4.58 -7.16 -2.70
C LEU A 18 3.12 -6.90 -3.00
N ASP A 19 2.25 -7.49 -2.20
CA ASP A 19 0.83 -7.20 -2.27
C ASP A 19 0.51 -6.12 -1.25
N ILE A 20 -0.24 -5.09 -1.63
CA ILE A 20 -0.63 -4.01 -0.72
C ILE A 20 -2.14 -3.99 -0.66
N LEU A 21 -2.67 -4.16 0.55
CA LEU A 21 -4.08 -3.96 0.82
C LEU A 21 -4.31 -2.47 1.01
N ILE A 22 -5.04 -1.85 0.08
CA ILE A 22 -5.40 -0.43 0.13
C ILE A 22 -6.75 -0.33 0.84
N GLY A 23 -6.78 0.33 1.99
CA GLY A 23 -7.99 0.65 2.75
C GLY A 23 -8.41 2.09 2.51
N ALA A 24 -9.70 2.32 2.27
CA ALA A 24 -10.25 3.66 2.41
C ALA A 24 -10.17 4.08 3.88
N GLU A 25 -9.69 5.31 4.14
CA GLU A 25 -9.82 5.90 5.47
C GLU A 25 -11.30 5.90 5.86
N GLN A 26 -11.62 5.42 7.07
CA GLN A 26 -12.94 5.47 7.73
C GLN A 26 -13.88 4.23 7.68
N GLY A 27 -13.40 3.05 7.33
CA GLY A 27 -14.14 1.83 7.67
C GLY A 27 -14.07 0.76 6.60
N LEU A 28 -13.45 -0.35 6.95
CA LEU A 28 -13.71 -1.64 6.34
C LEU A 28 -15.24 -1.84 6.37
N LEU A 29 -15.91 -2.03 5.23
CA LEU A 29 -16.21 -3.38 4.74
C LEU A 29 -16.71 -3.44 3.29
N ASP A 30 -16.60 -2.39 2.47
CA ASP A 30 -16.97 -2.44 1.05
C ASP A 30 -15.81 -2.01 0.14
N GLY A 31 -15.02 -2.99 -0.32
CA GLY A 31 -14.19 -2.82 -1.52
C GLY A 31 -12.71 -2.51 -1.34
N GLY A 32 -12.09 -2.82 -0.20
CA GLY A 32 -10.62 -2.76 -0.08
C GLY A 32 -9.94 -3.54 -1.22
N HIS A 33 -9.06 -2.90 -1.99
CA HIS A 33 -8.39 -3.51 -3.14
C HIS A 33 -7.00 -4.00 -2.76
N ILE A 34 -6.69 -5.25 -3.11
CA ILE A 34 -5.33 -5.75 -3.10
C ILE A 34 -4.67 -5.35 -4.40
N ARG A 35 -3.50 -4.71 -4.30
CA ARG A 35 -2.70 -4.34 -5.46
C ARG A 35 -1.29 -4.85 -5.33
N ARG A 36 -0.87 -5.60 -6.34
CA ARG A 36 0.52 -6.04 -6.48
C ARG A 36 1.37 -4.89 -6.99
N VAL A 37 2.52 -4.70 -6.35
CA VAL A 37 3.55 -3.74 -6.75
C VAL A 37 4.91 -4.41 -6.81
N ASN A 38 5.83 -3.80 -7.55
CA ASN A 38 7.23 -4.19 -7.49
C ASN A 38 7.82 -3.81 -6.12
N ASN A 39 8.57 -4.71 -5.49
CA ASN A 39 9.17 -4.44 -4.18
C ASN A 39 10.14 -3.25 -4.19
N GLN A 40 10.69 -2.88 -5.35
CA GLN A 40 11.58 -1.72 -5.53
C GLN A 40 10.84 -0.38 -5.37
N MET A 41 9.51 -0.35 -5.51
CA MET A 41 8.72 0.86 -5.24
C MET A 41 8.74 1.25 -3.75
N LEU A 42 9.05 0.29 -2.87
CA LEU A 42 9.12 0.51 -1.43
C LEU A 42 10.56 0.39 -0.94
N PRO A 43 11.01 1.30 -0.04
CA PRO A 43 12.21 1.09 0.75
C PRO A 43 12.18 -0.25 1.51
N SER A 44 13.33 -0.93 1.64
CA SER A 44 13.41 -2.27 2.23
C SER A 44 12.79 -2.38 3.63
N HIS A 45 12.97 -1.37 4.47
CA HIS A 45 12.42 -1.33 5.83
C HIS A 45 10.87 -1.22 5.87
N LEU A 46 10.23 -0.81 4.76
CA LEU A 46 8.77 -0.71 4.64
C LEU A 46 8.13 -1.94 4.01
N ARG A 47 8.93 -2.93 3.57
CA ARG A 47 8.44 -4.16 2.91
C ARG A 47 7.97 -5.23 3.90
N ILE A 48 8.06 -4.95 5.20
CA ILE A 48 7.74 -5.91 6.25
C ILE A 48 6.22 -6.15 6.24
N PRO A 49 5.75 -7.40 6.22
CA PRO A 49 4.32 -7.69 6.28
C PRO A 49 3.66 -7.01 7.49
N ASN A 50 2.43 -6.55 7.30
CA ASN A 50 1.66 -5.75 8.25
C ASN A 50 2.13 -4.31 8.48
N THR A 51 3.18 -3.84 7.80
CA THR A 51 3.56 -2.41 7.80
C THR A 51 2.42 -1.57 7.22
N LYS A 52 2.03 -0.52 7.93
CA LYS A 52 1.07 0.48 7.45
C LYS A 52 1.81 1.53 6.63
N LEU A 53 1.19 1.96 5.53
CA LEU A 53 1.74 2.93 4.60
C LEU A 53 0.71 3.97 4.22
N TRP A 54 1.17 5.19 3.97
CA TRP A 54 0.46 6.13 3.13
C TRP A 54 0.65 5.75 1.68
N ILE A 55 -0.44 5.68 0.92
CA ILE A 55 -0.45 5.32 -0.50
C ILE A 55 -1.08 6.46 -1.26
N TYR A 56 -0.38 6.92 -2.29
CA TYR A 56 -0.85 7.97 -3.17
C TYR A 56 -1.24 7.34 -4.50
N ILE A 57 -2.51 7.51 -4.87
CA ILE A 57 -3.07 6.99 -6.10
C ILE A 57 -3.39 8.15 -7.05
N GLU A 58 -2.95 8.03 -8.30
CA GLU A 58 -3.26 8.95 -9.38
C GLU A 58 -3.64 8.15 -10.63
N ASN A 59 -4.75 8.50 -11.28
CA ASN A 59 -5.28 7.77 -12.45
C ASN A 59 -5.38 6.26 -12.24
N SER A 60 -5.81 5.86 -11.04
CA SER A 60 -5.89 4.46 -10.64
C SER A 60 -4.53 3.73 -10.67
N GLU A 61 -3.42 4.41 -10.42
CA GLU A 61 -2.08 3.84 -10.24
C GLU A 61 -1.42 4.32 -8.95
N ILE A 62 -0.67 3.43 -8.28
CA ILE A 62 0.12 3.82 -7.10
C ILE A 62 1.34 4.58 -7.61
N VAL A 63 1.40 5.87 -7.30
CA VAL A 63 2.51 6.73 -7.71
C VAL A 63 3.54 6.94 -6.61
N LYS A 64 3.14 6.74 -5.34
CA LYS A 64 4.04 6.92 -4.20
C LYS A 64 3.54 6.15 -2.98
N THR A 65 4.47 5.70 -2.15
CA THR A 65 4.21 5.14 -0.82
C THR A 65 5.11 5.80 0.23
N GLU A 66 4.59 6.06 1.42
CA GLU A 66 5.35 6.60 2.57
C GLU A 66 5.07 5.82 3.84
N ALA A 67 5.99 5.90 4.81
CA ALA A 67 5.80 5.30 6.12
C ALA A 67 4.59 5.93 6.83
N PHE A 68 3.73 5.10 7.41
CA PHE A 68 2.65 5.58 8.26
C PHE A 68 3.18 5.80 9.68
N GLU A 69 3.52 7.04 10.03
CA GLU A 69 3.88 7.42 11.40
C GLU A 69 2.62 7.89 12.15
N GLN A 70 2.21 7.16 13.21
CA GLN A 70 1.26 7.70 14.18
C GLN A 70 2.02 8.63 15.12
N LYS A 71 1.75 9.93 15.01
CA LYS A 71 2.11 10.88 16.07
C LYS A 71 1.29 10.64 17.32
#